data_AF-A0A837KL72-F1
#
_entry.id   AF-A0A837KL72-F1
#
_cell.length_a   1.000
_cell.length_b   1.000
_cell.length_c   1.000
_cell.angle_alpha   90.00
_cell.angle_beta   90.00
_cell.angle_gamma   90.00
#
_symmetry.space_group_name_H-M   'P 1'
#
loop_
_entity.id
_entity.type
_entity.pdbx_description
1 polymer ?
#
loop_
_entity_poly.entity_id
_entity_poly.type
_entity_poly.pdbx_seq_one_letter_code
_entity_poly.pdbx_strand_id
1 'polypeptide(L)'
;MIDVPYLKELFLNRREDLQLRLGDIGDLLEYGNPNRNDVIAFTEYALEIAIAEEDFGVKESLFYLLMNAVTFQGVARNVEWEPLADVLPTLDEAILDYALTILGCSKNRKFIKVIEPYLHSPTESIRQVAAEALEEINYNVEEC
;
A
#
# COMPACT_ATOMS: atom_id res chain seq x y z
N MET A 1 9.43 -9.49 -14.08
CA MET A 1 10.19 -9.88 -12.87
C MET A 1 9.96 -8.78 -11.86
N ILE A 2 9.52 -9.13 -10.65
CA ILE A 2 9.31 -8.13 -9.59
C ILE A 2 10.62 -8.09 -8.80
N ASP A 3 11.35 -6.98 -8.93
CA ASP A 3 12.55 -6.75 -8.16
C ASP A 3 12.80 -5.24 -7.97
N VAL A 4 13.57 -4.90 -6.94
CA VAL A 4 13.93 -3.53 -6.60
C VAL A 4 14.79 -2.85 -7.68
N PRO A 5 15.80 -3.50 -8.29
CA PRO A 5 16.58 -2.90 -9.37
C PRO A 5 15.74 -2.40 -10.55
N TYR A 6 14.73 -3.16 -10.97
CA TYR A 6 13.84 -2.77 -12.06
C TYR A 6 13.02 -1.53 -11.69
N LEU A 7 12.40 -1.50 -10.50
CA LEU A 7 11.66 -0.31 -10.05
C LEU A 7 12.58 0.92 -9.95
N LYS A 8 13.81 0.75 -9.45
CA LYS A 8 14.83 1.81 -9.43
C LYS A 8 15.11 2.34 -10.83
N GLU A 9 15.32 1.46 -11.80
CA GLU A 9 15.59 1.84 -13.17
C GLU A 9 14.44 2.62 -13.80
N LEU A 10 13.19 2.22 -13.52
CA LEU A 10 11.99 2.93 -14.00
C LEU A 10 11.94 4.38 -13.51
N PHE A 11 12.23 4.61 -12.23
CA PHE A 11 12.21 5.96 -11.65
C PHE A 11 13.45 6.80 -12.01
N LEU A 12 14.63 6.18 -12.15
CA LEU A 12 15.82 6.85 -12.67
C LEU A 12 15.66 7.29 -14.12
N ASN A 13 14.93 6.50 -14.92
CA ASN A 13 14.65 6.79 -16.32
C ASN A 13 13.16 7.10 -16.54
N ARG A 14 12.62 8.02 -15.71
CA ARG A 14 11.21 8.41 -15.77
C ARG A 14 10.84 8.87 -17.19
N ARG A 15 9.94 8.13 -17.81
CA ARG A 15 9.44 8.34 -19.17
C ARG A 15 7.92 8.49 -19.15
N GLU A 16 7.38 8.95 -20.28
CA GLU A 16 5.92 9.11 -20.48
C GLU A 16 5.15 7.79 -20.29
N ASP A 17 5.81 6.63 -20.46
CA ASP A 17 5.23 5.30 -20.30
C ASP A 17 5.33 4.74 -18.87
N LEU A 18 5.75 5.55 -17.87
CA LEU A 18 5.92 5.08 -16.50
C LEU A 18 4.65 4.41 -15.94
N GLN A 19 3.49 5.06 -16.07
CA GLN A 19 2.23 4.53 -15.53
C GLN A 19 1.84 3.20 -16.19
N LEU A 20 2.08 3.04 -17.49
CA LEU A 20 1.85 1.77 -18.18
C LEU A 20 2.73 0.67 -17.60
N ARG A 21 4.02 0.97 -17.36
CA ARG A 21 4.98 0.00 -16.78
C ARG A 21 4.68 -0.32 -15.32
N LEU A 22 4.13 0.63 -14.56
CA LEU A 22 3.60 0.37 -13.23
C LEU A 22 2.40 -0.59 -13.33
N GLY A 23 1.50 -0.37 -14.30
CA GLY A 23 0.41 -1.30 -14.61
C GLY A 23 0.90 -2.73 -14.88
N ASP A 24 1.91 -2.91 -15.72
CA ASP A 24 2.51 -4.23 -15.98
C ASP A 24 3.04 -4.91 -14.70
N ILE A 25 3.57 -4.13 -13.74
CA ILE A 25 3.99 -4.66 -12.44
C ILE A 25 2.76 -5.04 -11.60
N GLY A 26 1.69 -4.26 -11.67
CA GLY A 26 0.42 -4.56 -11.02
C GLY A 26 -0.14 -5.91 -11.44
N ASP A 27 -0.13 -6.18 -12.75
CA ASP A 27 -0.54 -7.47 -13.31
C ASP A 27 0.34 -8.62 -12.81
N LEU A 28 1.65 -8.40 -12.67
CA LEU A 28 2.56 -9.40 -12.11
C LEU A 28 2.30 -9.66 -10.62
N LEU A 29 1.92 -8.64 -9.85
CA LEU A 29 1.54 -8.78 -8.45
C LEU A 29 0.18 -9.46 -8.29
N GLU A 30 -0.74 -9.29 -9.23
CA GLU A 30 -2.07 -9.88 -9.15
C GLU A 30 -2.12 -11.33 -9.66
N TYR A 31 -1.56 -11.56 -10.85
CA TYR A 31 -1.68 -12.83 -11.56
C TYR A 31 -0.40 -13.67 -11.57
N GLY A 32 0.73 -13.07 -11.19
CA GLY A 32 2.02 -13.75 -11.14
C GLY A 32 2.21 -14.61 -9.88
N ASN A 33 3.33 -15.32 -9.86
CA ASN A 33 3.82 -16.04 -8.67
C ASN A 33 5.28 -15.66 -8.40
N PRO A 34 5.56 -14.37 -8.12
CA PRO A 34 6.91 -13.92 -7.80
C PRO A 34 7.42 -14.54 -6.48
N ASN A 35 8.73 -14.47 -6.27
CA ASN A 35 9.30 -14.87 -4.99
C ASN A 35 8.81 -13.92 -3.88
N ARG A 36 8.33 -14.46 -2.76
CA ARG A 36 7.79 -13.69 -1.64
C ARG A 36 8.78 -12.66 -1.07
N ASN A 37 10.06 -13.02 -0.95
CA ASN A 37 11.07 -12.09 -0.41
C ASN A 37 11.33 -10.93 -1.37
N ASP A 38 11.29 -11.20 -2.68
CA ASP A 38 11.43 -10.15 -3.69
C ASP A 38 10.22 -9.21 -3.66
N VAL A 39 9.01 -9.73 -3.45
CA VAL A 39 7.80 -8.88 -3.28
C VAL A 39 7.92 -8.02 -2.03
N ILE A 40 8.35 -8.57 -0.89
CA ILE A 40 8.52 -7.79 0.35
C ILE A 40 9.50 -6.63 0.12
N ALA A 41 10.69 -6.92 -0.39
CA ALA A 41 11.70 -5.90 -0.66
C ALA A 41 11.23 -4.87 -1.70
N PHE A 42 10.50 -5.32 -2.72
CA PHE A 42 9.86 -4.44 -3.69
C PHE A 42 8.82 -3.54 -3.03
N THR A 43 7.94 -4.07 -2.17
CA THR A 43 6.88 -3.33 -1.50
C THR A 43 7.45 -2.28 -0.55
N GLU A 44 8.48 -2.61 0.23
CA GLU A 44 9.18 -1.65 1.09
C GLU A 44 9.76 -0.49 0.28
N TYR A 45 10.45 -0.81 -0.82
CA TYR A 45 11.04 0.22 -1.67
C TYR A 45 9.98 1.04 -2.43
N ALA A 46 8.90 0.40 -2.90
CA ALA A 46 7.79 1.09 -3.54
C ALA A 46 7.08 2.02 -2.57
N LEU A 47 6.97 1.65 -1.29
CA LEU A 47 6.41 2.51 -0.25
C LEU A 47 7.25 3.78 -0.05
N GLU A 48 8.57 3.66 0.02
CA GLU A 48 9.47 4.82 0.12
C GLU A 48 9.25 5.81 -1.04
N ILE A 49 9.16 5.29 -2.28
CA ILE A 49 8.90 6.11 -3.45
C ILE A 49 7.49 6.72 -3.39
N ALA A 50 6.47 5.93 -3.03
CA ALA A 50 5.07 6.37 -3.01
C ALA A 50 4.86 7.54 -2.04
N ILE A 51 5.51 7.49 -0.88
CA ILE A 51 5.47 8.57 0.11
C ILE A 51 6.12 9.85 -0.45
N ALA A 52 7.25 9.71 -1.13
CA ALA A 52 8.05 10.83 -1.64
C ALA A 52 7.57 11.42 -2.98
N GLU A 53 6.75 10.70 -3.74
CA GLU A 53 6.25 11.16 -5.05
C GLU A 53 5.37 12.41 -4.90
N GLU A 54 5.45 13.35 -5.85
CA GLU A 54 4.63 14.57 -5.84
C GLU A 54 3.55 14.53 -6.92
N ASP A 55 3.77 13.80 -8.01
CA ASP A 55 2.78 13.60 -9.06
C ASP A 55 1.67 12.67 -8.55
N PHE A 56 0.45 13.22 -8.43
CA PHE A 56 -0.70 12.49 -7.91
C PHE A 56 -0.97 11.18 -8.67
N GLY A 57 -0.89 11.19 -10.02
CA GLY A 57 -1.21 10.00 -10.81
C GLY A 57 -0.18 8.88 -10.64
N VAL A 58 1.10 9.24 -10.51
CA VAL A 58 2.16 8.27 -10.21
C VAL A 58 2.07 7.79 -8.76
N LYS A 59 1.78 8.68 -7.81
CA LYS A 59 1.55 8.31 -6.40
C LYS A 59 0.40 7.32 -6.27
N GLU A 60 -0.74 7.62 -6.87
CA GLU A 60 -1.90 6.73 -6.90
C GLU A 60 -1.56 5.37 -7.52
N SER A 61 -0.84 5.36 -8.65
CA SER A 61 -0.37 4.12 -9.27
C SER A 61 0.52 3.29 -8.33
N LEU A 62 1.42 3.94 -7.57
CA LEU A 62 2.27 3.25 -6.60
C LEU A 62 1.46 2.69 -5.42
N PHE A 63 0.51 3.46 -4.87
CA PHE A 63 -0.37 2.98 -3.81
C PHE A 63 -1.26 1.81 -4.27
N TYR A 64 -1.70 1.84 -5.52
CA TYR A 64 -2.40 0.71 -6.14
C TYR A 64 -1.50 -0.55 -6.19
N LEU A 65 -0.21 -0.41 -6.54
CA LEU A 65 0.74 -1.53 -6.48
C LEU A 65 0.94 -2.06 -5.06
N LEU A 66 1.05 -1.18 -4.06
CA LEU A 66 1.13 -1.59 -2.66
C LEU A 66 -0.10 -2.39 -2.25
N MET A 67 -1.29 -1.95 -2.68
CA MET A 67 -2.53 -2.66 -2.44
C MET A 67 -2.54 -4.04 -3.12
N ASN A 68 -2.09 -4.15 -4.38
CA ASN A 68 -1.99 -5.44 -5.06
C ASN A 68 -1.03 -6.40 -4.35
N ALA A 69 0.13 -5.91 -3.89
CA ALA A 69 1.06 -6.73 -3.12
C ALA A 69 0.43 -7.23 -1.81
N VAL A 70 -0.30 -6.37 -1.11
CA VAL A 70 -1.02 -6.73 0.12
C VAL A 70 -2.12 -7.77 -0.16
N THR A 71 -2.98 -7.51 -1.13
CA THR A 71 -4.17 -8.33 -1.43
C THR A 71 -3.82 -9.68 -2.03
N PHE A 72 -2.98 -9.69 -3.06
CA PHE A 72 -2.75 -10.88 -3.87
C PHE A 72 -1.51 -11.66 -3.47
N GLN A 73 -0.49 -10.99 -2.93
CA GLN A 73 0.76 -11.63 -2.49
C GLN A 73 0.82 -11.83 -0.96
N GLY A 74 -0.12 -11.23 -0.21
CA GLY A 74 -0.27 -11.45 1.23
C GLY A 74 0.93 -11.00 2.04
N VAL A 75 1.62 -9.93 1.62
CA VAL A 75 2.86 -9.45 2.28
C VAL A 75 2.63 -8.45 3.40
N ALA A 76 1.39 -8.04 3.66
CA ALA A 76 1.06 -6.97 4.61
C ALA A 76 1.66 -7.18 6.03
N ARG A 77 1.72 -8.42 6.52
CA ARG A 77 2.28 -8.74 7.83
C ARG A 77 3.81 -8.77 7.87
N ASN A 78 4.48 -8.63 6.73
CA ASN A 78 5.92 -8.78 6.57
C ASN A 78 6.63 -7.50 6.15
N VAL A 79 5.90 -6.40 5.98
CA VAL A 79 6.41 -5.08 5.57
C VAL A 79 6.30 -4.12 6.75
N GLU A 80 7.31 -3.26 6.92
CA GLU A 80 7.30 -2.20 7.94
C GLU A 80 6.49 -0.99 7.46
N TRP A 81 5.31 -0.79 8.04
CA TRP A 81 4.36 0.26 7.63
C TRP A 81 4.40 1.53 8.48
N GLU A 82 5.32 1.65 9.44
CA GLU A 82 5.52 2.89 10.21
C GLU A 82 5.66 4.13 9.34
N PRO A 83 6.48 4.12 8.26
CA PRO A 83 6.59 5.29 7.39
C PRO A 83 5.24 5.71 6.78
N LEU A 84 4.36 4.75 6.49
CA LEU A 84 3.02 5.02 5.97
C LEU A 84 2.13 5.66 7.04
N ALA A 85 2.16 5.12 8.26
CA ALA A 85 1.40 5.62 9.40
C ALA A 85 1.76 7.09 9.72
N ASP A 86 3.04 7.45 9.62
CA ASP A 86 3.54 8.79 9.91
C ASP A 86 3.03 9.86 8.93
N VAL A 87 2.69 9.46 7.70
CA VAL A 87 2.27 10.40 6.64
C VAL A 87 0.77 10.42 6.36
N LEU A 88 -0.05 9.57 7.01
CA LEU A 88 -1.50 9.55 6.76
C LEU A 88 -2.18 10.93 6.80
N PRO A 89 -1.85 11.86 7.73
CA PRO A 89 -2.52 13.16 7.78
C PRO A 89 -2.25 14.06 6.57
N THR A 90 -1.24 13.73 5.75
CA THR A 90 -0.85 14.50 4.57
C THR A 90 -1.36 13.90 3.26
N LEU A 91 -1.99 12.74 3.29
CA LEU A 91 -2.46 12.05 2.09
C LEU A 91 -3.79 12.64 1.60
N ASP A 92 -3.92 12.78 0.28
CA ASP A 92 -5.20 13.02 -0.37
C ASP A 92 -6.18 11.86 -0.08
N GLU A 93 -7.49 12.13 -0.09
CA GLU A 93 -8.51 11.15 0.30
C GLU A 93 -8.44 9.83 -0.48
N ALA A 94 -8.20 9.91 -1.79
CA ALA A 94 -8.05 8.73 -2.64
C ALA A 94 -6.86 7.86 -2.23
N ILE A 95 -5.76 8.48 -1.80
CA ILE A 95 -4.55 7.78 -1.35
C ILE A 95 -4.72 7.27 0.08
N LEU A 96 -5.42 8.04 0.91
CA LEU A 96 -5.73 7.69 2.29
C LEU A 96 -6.57 6.41 2.39
N ASP A 97 -7.50 6.20 1.45
CA ASP A 97 -8.28 4.96 1.32
C ASP A 97 -7.38 3.71 1.23
N TYR A 98 -6.43 3.71 0.28
CA TYR A 98 -5.43 2.65 0.14
C TYR A 98 -4.62 2.49 1.41
N ALA A 99 -4.13 3.59 1.97
CA ALA A 99 -3.26 3.57 3.13
C ALA A 99 -3.92 2.95 4.37
N LEU A 100 -5.16 3.34 4.66
CA LEU A 100 -5.94 2.79 5.78
C LEU A 100 -6.20 1.29 5.58
N THR A 101 -6.57 0.88 4.36
CA THR A 101 -6.78 -0.53 4.02
C THR A 101 -5.52 -1.36 4.23
N ILE A 102 -4.36 -0.87 3.73
CA ILE A 102 -3.05 -1.54 3.89
C ILE A 102 -2.69 -1.70 5.38
N LEU A 103 -2.85 -0.64 6.18
CA LEU A 103 -2.61 -0.72 7.63
C LEU A 103 -3.57 -1.71 8.31
N GLY A 104 -4.82 -1.76 7.85
CA GLY A 104 -5.81 -2.78 8.20
C GLY A 104 -5.26 -4.21 8.03
N CYS A 105 -4.86 -4.52 6.79
CA CYS A 105 -4.34 -5.82 6.39
C CYS A 105 -3.02 -6.22 7.07
N SER A 106 -2.25 -5.26 7.59
CA SER A 106 -1.02 -5.55 8.34
C SER A 106 -1.29 -6.35 9.62
N LYS A 107 -2.54 -6.33 10.13
CA LYS A 107 -2.95 -6.92 11.42
C LYS A 107 -2.13 -6.42 12.61
N ASN A 108 -1.42 -5.30 12.45
CA ASN A 108 -0.58 -4.76 13.50
C ASN A 108 -1.38 -3.78 14.37
N ARG A 109 -1.73 -4.24 15.57
CA ARG A 109 -2.56 -3.48 16.52
C ARG A 109 -1.94 -2.15 16.95
N LYS A 110 -0.65 -1.91 16.72
CA LYS A 110 -0.02 -0.59 16.97
C LYS A 110 -0.67 0.53 16.15
N PHE A 111 -1.23 0.21 14.98
CA PHE A 111 -1.87 1.19 14.09
C PHE A 111 -3.30 1.55 14.47
N ILE A 112 -3.93 0.88 15.45
CA ILE A 112 -5.30 1.19 15.89
C ILE A 112 -5.43 2.68 16.25
N LYS A 113 -4.53 3.19 17.10
CA LYS A 113 -4.54 4.60 17.52
C LYS A 113 -4.26 5.59 16.39
N VAL A 114 -3.59 5.12 15.33
CA VAL A 114 -3.31 5.92 14.14
C VAL A 114 -4.55 6.00 13.25
N ILE A 115 -5.33 4.92 13.15
CA ILE A 115 -6.54 4.83 12.31
C ILE A 115 -7.77 5.43 13.00
N GLU A 116 -7.92 5.29 14.32
CA GLU A 116 -9.07 5.75 15.11
C GLU A 116 -9.56 7.19 14.78
N PRO A 117 -8.70 8.21 14.63
CA PRO A 117 -9.13 9.56 14.28
C PRO A 117 -9.95 9.64 12.98
N TYR A 118 -9.70 8.75 12.01
CA TYR A 118 -10.36 8.74 10.71
C TYR A 118 -11.81 8.25 10.75
N LEU A 119 -12.25 7.61 11.85
CA LEU A 119 -13.67 7.32 12.12
C LEU A 119 -14.53 8.59 12.19
N HIS A 120 -13.92 9.74 12.42
CA HIS A 120 -14.57 11.04 12.51
C HIS A 120 -14.25 11.96 11.32
N SER A 121 -13.72 11.40 10.22
CA SER A 121 -13.47 12.14 8.98
C SER A 121 -14.74 12.84 8.47
N PRO A 122 -14.65 14.06 7.90
CA PRO A 122 -15.80 14.68 7.23
C PRO A 122 -16.30 13.83 6.06
N THR A 123 -15.41 13.05 5.44
CA THR A 123 -15.69 12.25 4.24
C THR A 123 -16.18 10.86 4.63
N GLU A 124 -17.36 10.50 4.12
CA GLU A 124 -18.05 9.26 4.48
C GLU A 124 -17.27 7.99 4.10
N SER A 125 -16.71 7.95 2.90
CA SER A 125 -15.89 6.82 2.44
C SER A 125 -14.70 6.58 3.38
N ILE A 126 -14.00 7.64 3.81
CA ILE A 126 -12.88 7.53 4.74
C ILE A 126 -13.32 6.99 6.11
N ARG A 127 -14.49 7.41 6.62
CA ARG A 127 -15.01 6.84 7.87
C ARG A 127 -15.28 5.34 7.74
N GLN A 128 -15.86 4.92 6.61
CA GLN A 128 -16.15 3.53 6.33
C GLN A 128 -14.85 2.70 6.25
N VAL A 129 -13.89 3.14 5.46
CA VAL A 129 -12.60 2.46 5.29
C VAL A 129 -11.83 2.38 6.62
N ALA A 130 -11.87 3.44 7.43
CA ALA A 130 -11.26 3.42 8.76
C ALA A 130 -11.92 2.37 9.68
N ALA A 131 -13.24 2.24 9.63
CA ALA A 131 -13.97 1.22 10.39
C ALA A 131 -13.62 -0.20 9.91
N GLU A 132 -13.59 -0.42 8.59
CA GLU A 132 -13.20 -1.70 7.98
C GLU A 132 -11.75 -2.06 8.32
N ALA A 133 -10.82 -1.11 8.28
CA ALA A 133 -9.42 -1.34 8.65
C ALA A 133 -9.26 -1.72 10.13
N LEU A 134 -10.04 -1.12 11.03
CA LEU A 134 -10.05 -1.47 12.45
C LEU A 134 -10.68 -2.83 12.72
N GLU A 135 -11.75 -3.18 12.00
CA GLU A 135 -12.32 -4.53 12.02
C GLU A 135 -11.27 -5.53 11.54
N GLU A 136 -10.64 -5.26 10.41
CA GLU A 136 -9.62 -6.11 9.82
C GLU A 136 -8.44 -6.31 10.78
N ILE A 137 -7.90 -5.25 11.43
CA ILE A 137 -6.81 -5.41 12.42
C ILE A 137 -7.19 -6.36 13.56
N ASN A 138 -8.45 -6.32 14.01
CA ASN A 138 -8.91 -7.15 15.12
C ASN A 138 -9.45 -8.52 14.67
N TYR A 139 -9.65 -8.71 13.37
CA TYR A 139 -10.11 -9.97 12.80
C TYR A 139 -9.00 -11.02 12.83
N ASN A 140 -9.06 -11.87 13.86
CA ASN A 140 -8.31 -13.11 13.92
C ASN A 140 -9.19 -14.22 13.34
N VAL A 141 -8.77 -14.82 12.23
CA VAL A 141 -9.25 -16.16 11.89
C VAL A 141 -8.63 -17.07 12.96
N GLU A 142 -9.44 -17.47 13.95
CA GLU A 142 -9.14 -18.67 14.72
C GLU A 142 -8.92 -19.80 13.71
N GLU A 143 -7.77 -20.46 13.83
CA GLU A 143 -7.37 -21.61 13.00
C GLU A 143 -8.55 -22.56 12.80
N CYS A 144 -8.97 -22.76 11.55
CA CYS A 144 -9.73 -23.95 11.15
C CYS A 144 -8.75 -25.09 10.87
#